data_AF-A0A2T0SVI8-F1
#
_entry.id   AF-A0A2T0SVI8-F1
#
_cell.length_a   1.000
_cell.length_b   1.000
_cell.length_c   1.000
_cell.angle_alpha   90.00
_cell.angle_beta   90.00
_cell.angle_gamma   90.00
#
_symmetry.space_group_name_H-M   'P 1'
#
loop_
_entity.id
_entity.type
_entity.pdbx_description
1 polymer ?
#
loop_
_entity_poly.entity_id
_entity_poly.type
_entity_poly.pdbx_seq_one_letter_code
_entity_poly.pdbx_strand_id
1 'polypeptide(L)'
;MRELSAEELGRLVGSNRRLKIAMVVTVGLVVAAVVLLVVNDVDFVIRGGAGLGALIGLLLLIPNRKVVRELGLTPAEARAVLLAERERRSGVAALPPAERARRDELRGRIWLVVGVVLMVLLLVSAFYFFGKAGQTVEEDAPLDPWFGASFFVGFASLVLGAGALAGASNYRKSAAAWRLRAGTEA
;
A
#
# COMPACT_ATOMS: atom_id res chain seq x y z
N MET A 1 -15.81 5.29 21.71
CA MET A 1 -15.67 4.26 20.66
C MET A 1 -16.75 3.23 20.90
N ARG A 2 -17.49 2.80 19.88
CA ARG A 2 -18.50 1.74 20.05
C ARG A 2 -17.77 0.43 20.36
N GLU A 3 -18.11 -0.21 21.48
CA GLU A 3 -17.56 -1.51 21.83
C GLU A 3 -18.25 -2.56 20.97
N LEU A 4 -17.48 -3.20 20.08
CA LEU A 4 -17.96 -4.32 19.28
C LEU A 4 -17.94 -5.58 20.14
N SER A 5 -18.96 -6.42 19.99
CA SER A 5 -18.96 -7.74 20.60
C SER A 5 -17.79 -8.60 20.07
N ALA A 6 -17.37 -9.60 20.85
CA ALA A 6 -16.27 -10.49 20.48
C ALA A 6 -16.51 -11.19 19.13
N GLU A 7 -17.77 -11.48 18.81
CA GLU A 7 -18.17 -12.10 17.55
C GLU A 7 -18.08 -11.12 16.36
N GLU A 8 -18.56 -9.89 16.51
CA GLU A 8 -18.45 -8.84 15.49
C GLU A 8 -17.00 -8.46 15.20
N LEU A 9 -16.18 -8.35 16.25
CA LEU A 9 -14.73 -8.12 16.14
C LEU A 9 -14.05 -9.27 15.39
N GLY A 10 -14.43 -10.52 15.70
CA GLY A 10 -13.97 -11.72 15.00
C GLY A 10 -14.30 -11.69 13.51
N ARG A 11 -15.53 -11.31 13.14
CA ARG A 11 -15.96 -11.17 11.74
C ARG A 11 -15.20 -10.07 11.01
N LEU A 12 -14.99 -8.91 11.64
CA LEU A 12 -14.24 -7.80 11.04
C LEU A 12 -12.76 -8.15 10.84
N VAL A 13 -12.11 -8.76 11.84
CA VAL A 13 -10.71 -9.20 11.76
C VAL A 13 -10.56 -10.31 10.71
N GLY A 14 -11.47 -11.26 10.68
CA GLY A 14 -11.50 -12.35 9.71
C GLY A 14 -11.65 -11.85 8.27
N SER A 15 -12.59 -10.93 8.05
CA SER A 15 -12.82 -10.29 6.75
C SER A 15 -11.58 -9.52 6.29
N ASN A 16 -10.98 -8.70 7.16
CA ASN A 16 -9.76 -7.96 6.85
C ASN A 16 -8.56 -8.88 6.55
N ARG A 17 -8.44 -10.01 7.26
CA ARG A 17 -7.39 -11.00 6.99
C ARG A 17 -7.58 -11.65 5.61
N ARG A 18 -8.81 -12.06 5.28
CA ARG A 18 -9.14 -12.64 3.96
C ARG A 18 -8.86 -11.64 2.84
N LEU A 19 -9.22 -10.37 3.02
CA LEU A 19 -8.91 -9.30 2.07
C LEU A 19 -7.40 -9.18 1.82
N LYS A 20 -6.58 -9.16 2.88
CA LYS A 20 -5.12 -9.07 2.75
C LYS A 20 -4.54 -10.27 2.02
N ILE A 21 -4.99 -11.48 2.33
CA ILE A 21 -4.56 -12.69 1.65
C ILE A 21 -4.94 -12.64 0.18
N ALA A 22 -6.19 -12.31 -0.14
CA ALA A 22 -6.67 -12.19 -1.51
C ALA A 22 -5.85 -11.15 -2.29
N MET A 23 -5.58 -9.99 -1.69
CA MET A 23 -4.76 -8.94 -2.31
C MET A 23 -3.33 -9.43 -2.60
N VAL A 24 -2.68 -10.12 -1.66
CA VAL A 24 -1.33 -10.66 -1.86
C VAL A 24 -1.31 -11.73 -2.95
N VAL A 25 -2.29 -12.65 -2.95
CA VAL A 25 -2.41 -13.71 -3.95
C VAL A 25 -2.66 -13.12 -5.34
N THR A 26 -3.58 -12.14 -5.45
CA THR A 26 -3.84 -11.45 -6.71
C THR A 26 -2.61 -10.72 -7.22
N VAL A 27 -1.89 -9.98 -6.37
CA VAL A 27 -0.64 -9.32 -6.75
C VAL A 27 0.40 -10.34 -7.22
N GLY A 28 0.55 -11.46 -6.51
CA GLY A 28 1.47 -12.54 -6.90
C GLY A 28 1.11 -13.15 -8.26
N LEU A 29 -0.17 -13.40 -8.53
CA LEU A 29 -0.65 -13.90 -9.81
C LEU A 29 -0.42 -12.90 -10.95
N VAL A 30 -0.67 -11.62 -10.72
CA VAL A 30 -0.42 -10.57 -11.73
C VAL A 30 1.07 -10.49 -12.04
N VAL A 31 1.94 -10.51 -11.03
CA VAL A 31 3.39 -10.51 -11.24
C VAL A 31 3.83 -11.74 -12.02
N ALA A 32 3.35 -12.94 -11.65
CA ALA A 32 3.68 -14.17 -12.36
C ALA A 32 3.20 -14.16 -13.83
N ALA A 33 1.99 -13.65 -14.08
CA ALA A 33 1.46 -13.51 -15.43
C ALA A 33 2.28 -12.52 -16.27
N VAL A 34 2.70 -11.39 -15.69
CA VAL A 34 3.57 -10.42 -16.37
C VAL A 34 4.92 -11.04 -16.69
N VAL A 35 5.54 -11.77 -15.75
CA VAL A 35 6.80 -12.48 -15.99
C VAL A 35 6.66 -13.49 -17.12
N LEU A 36 5.57 -14.27 -17.14
CA LEU A 36 5.31 -15.24 -18.22
C LEU A 36 5.14 -14.55 -19.58
N LEU A 37 4.45 -13.42 -19.64
CA LEU A 37 4.27 -12.67 -20.88
C LEU A 37 5.60 -12.12 -21.40
N VAL A 38 6.46 -11.59 -20.51
CA VAL A 38 7.79 -11.09 -20.86
C VAL A 38 8.70 -12.22 -21.35
N VAL A 39 8.65 -13.40 -20.72
CA VAL A 39 9.50 -14.54 -21.11
C VAL A 39 9.08 -15.15 -22.46
N ASN A 40 7.84 -14.95 -22.89
CA ASN A 40 7.32 -15.50 -24.15
C ASN A 40 7.19 -14.45 -25.26
N ASP A 41 7.82 -13.27 -25.12
CA ASP A 41 7.78 -12.17 -26.10
C ASP A 41 6.36 -11.82 -26.59
N VAL A 42 5.38 -11.87 -25.70
CA VAL A 42 3.98 -11.55 -26.04
C VAL A 42 3.76 -10.05 -25.90
N ASP A 43 3.44 -9.39 -27.01
CA ASP A 43 3.08 -7.96 -27.06
C ASP A 43 1.78 -7.70 -26.28
N PHE A 44 1.95 -7.40 -24.99
CA PHE A 44 0.84 -6.98 -24.16
C PHE A 44 0.62 -5.48 -24.31
N VAL A 45 -0.58 -5.05 -24.72
CA VAL A 45 -0.93 -3.63 -24.82
C VAL A 45 -0.94 -3.01 -23.41
N ILE A 46 0.20 -2.42 -23.03
CA ILE A 46 0.49 -1.79 -21.72
C ILE A 46 -0.58 -0.74 -21.33
N ARG A 47 -1.26 -0.13 -22.31
CA ARG A 47 -2.32 0.87 -22.11
C ARG A 47 -3.58 0.33 -21.41
N GLY A 48 -3.87 -0.98 -21.43
CA GLY A 48 -5.05 -1.57 -20.77
C GLY A 48 -4.81 -2.13 -19.36
N GLY A 49 -3.55 -2.45 -19.02
CA GLY A 49 -3.20 -3.17 -17.79
C GLY A 49 -3.46 -2.40 -16.49
N ALA A 50 -3.24 -1.08 -16.50
CA ALA A 50 -3.48 -0.24 -15.32
C ALA A 50 -4.98 -0.17 -14.96
N GLY A 51 -5.86 -0.13 -15.96
CA GLY A 51 -7.31 -0.12 -15.76
C GLY A 51 -7.84 -1.43 -15.17
N LEU A 52 -7.35 -2.57 -15.68
CA LEU A 52 -7.67 -3.89 -15.15
C LEU A 52 -7.16 -4.07 -13.71
N GLY A 53 -5.94 -3.62 -13.41
CA GLY A 53 -5.40 -3.66 -12.05
C GLY A 53 -6.22 -2.84 -11.04
N ALA A 54 -6.63 -1.63 -11.42
CA ALA A 54 -7.48 -0.78 -10.59
C ALA A 54 -8.88 -1.40 -10.37
N LEU A 55 -9.47 -1.99 -11.42
CA LEU A 55 -10.77 -2.66 -11.34
C LEU A 55 -10.73 -3.88 -10.40
N ILE A 56 -9.72 -4.74 -10.56
CA ILE A 56 -9.53 -5.91 -9.69
C ILE A 56 -9.32 -5.46 -8.24
N GLY A 57 -8.51 -4.43 -8.02
CA GLY A 57 -8.32 -3.84 -6.68
C GLY A 57 -9.63 -3.34 -6.06
N LEU A 58 -10.49 -2.70 -6.86
CA LEU A 58 -11.80 -2.22 -6.40
C LEU A 58 -12.74 -3.37 -6.03
N LEU A 59 -12.78 -4.43 -6.86
CA LEU A 59 -13.62 -5.61 -6.63
C LEU A 59 -13.24 -6.33 -5.33
N LEU A 60 -11.94 -6.44 -5.04
CA LEU A 60 -11.46 -7.04 -3.80
C LEU A 60 -11.93 -6.27 -2.55
N LEU A 61 -12.19 -4.97 -2.64
CA LEU A 61 -12.64 -4.16 -1.50
C LEU A 61 -14.13 -4.36 -1.16
N ILE A 62 -14.94 -4.89 -2.08
CA ILE A 62 -16.40 -5.02 -1.92
C ILE A 62 -16.80 -5.85 -0.69
N PRO A 63 -16.24 -7.06 -0.46
CA PRO A 63 -16.63 -7.89 0.69
C PRO A 63 -16.34 -7.20 2.03
N ASN A 64 -15.21 -6.50 2.12
CA ASN A 64 -14.84 -5.78 3.34
C ASN A 64 -15.75 -4.56 3.57
N ARG A 65 -16.10 -3.82 2.50
CA ARG A 65 -17.07 -2.71 2.59
C ARG A 65 -18.44 -3.20 3.04
N LYS A 66 -18.87 -4.37 2.58
CA LYS A 66 -20.14 -4.99 3.00
C LYS A 66 -20.16 -5.28 4.50
N VAL A 67 -19.12 -5.94 5.01
CA VAL A 67 -18.99 -6.23 6.45
C VAL A 67 -18.93 -4.97 7.30
N VAL A 68 -18.16 -3.95 6.88
CA VAL A 68 -18.10 -2.66 7.59
C VAL A 68 -19.48 -1.98 7.65
N ARG A 69 -20.24 -2.03 6.56
CA ARG A 69 -21.60 -1.48 6.49
C ARG A 69 -22.61 -2.27 7.32
N GLU A 70 -22.53 -3.60 7.30
CA GLU A 70 -23.37 -4.49 8.12
C GLU A 70 -23.16 -4.26 9.62
N LEU A 71 -21.92 -3.96 10.04
CA LEU A 71 -21.60 -3.60 11.42
C LEU A 71 -21.98 -2.16 11.78
N GLY A 72 -22.54 -1.39 10.84
CA GLY A 72 -22.87 0.02 11.04
C GLY A 72 -21.67 0.89 11.37
N LEU A 73 -20.46 0.49 10.93
CA LEU A 73 -19.22 1.22 11.16
C LEU A 73 -18.89 2.11 9.98
N THR A 74 -18.30 3.27 10.26
CA THR A 74 -17.61 4.04 9.23
C THR A 74 -16.27 3.37 8.86
N PRO A 75 -15.73 3.62 7.65
CA PRO A 75 -14.40 3.13 7.29
C PRO A 75 -13.29 3.58 8.24
N ALA A 76 -13.44 4.76 8.85
CA ALA A 76 -12.49 5.29 9.83
C ALA A 76 -12.56 4.50 11.15
N GLU A 77 -13.76 4.24 11.67
CA GLU A 77 -13.96 3.46 12.89
C GLU A 77 -13.50 2.02 12.72
N ALA A 78 -13.85 1.36 11.61
CA ALA A 78 -13.40 0.00 11.33
C ALA A 78 -11.86 -0.09 11.30
N ARG A 79 -11.18 0.91 10.73
CA ARG A 79 -9.71 0.99 10.76
C ARG A 79 -9.17 1.19 12.17
N ALA A 80 -9.78 2.08 12.96
CA ALA A 80 -9.37 2.33 14.34
C ALA A 80 -9.50 1.08 15.22
N VAL A 81 -10.61 0.34 15.11
CA VAL A 81 -10.83 -0.93 15.81
C VAL A 81 -9.79 -1.98 15.40
N LEU A 82 -9.55 -2.14 14.09
CA LEU A 82 -8.56 -3.10 13.59
C LEU A 82 -7.14 -2.75 14.02
N LEU A 83 -6.81 -1.46 14.14
CA LEU A 83 -5.53 -0.99 14.66
C LEU A 83 -5.40 -1.30 16.16
N ALA A 84 -6.42 -0.95 16.95
CA ALA A 84 -6.44 -1.23 18.39
C ALA A 84 -6.30 -2.73 18.69
N GLU A 85 -7.03 -3.58 17.97
CA GLU A 85 -6.95 -5.03 18.13
C GLU A 85 -5.59 -5.59 17.69
N ARG A 86 -4.97 -5.01 16.65
CA ARG A 86 -3.61 -5.38 16.25
C ARG A 86 -2.59 -4.97 17.31
N GLU A 87 -2.73 -3.80 17.91
CA GLU A 87 -1.84 -3.31 18.98
C GLU A 87 -1.98 -4.17 20.23
N ARG A 88 -3.20 -4.59 20.57
CA ARG A 88 -3.47 -5.54 21.66
C ARG A 88 -2.78 -6.87 21.42
N ARG A 89 -2.95 -7.48 20.25
CA ARG A 89 -2.32 -8.78 19.90
C ARG A 89 -0.80 -8.74 19.78
N SER A 90 -0.24 -7.60 19.41
CA SER A 90 1.21 -7.42 19.26
C SER A 90 1.90 -6.94 20.55
N GLY A 91 1.17 -6.80 21.65
CA GLY A 91 1.69 -6.28 22.92
C GLY A 91 2.02 -4.78 22.92
N VAL A 92 1.84 -4.10 21.79
CA VAL A 92 2.11 -2.65 21.65
C VAL A 92 1.23 -1.83 22.57
N ALA A 93 -0.02 -2.27 22.76
CA ALA A 93 -0.95 -1.62 23.66
C ALA A 93 -0.54 -1.69 25.15
N ALA A 94 0.45 -2.51 25.51
CA ALA A 94 1.01 -2.59 26.86
C ALA A 94 2.33 -1.81 27.01
N LEU A 95 2.92 -1.31 25.91
CA LEU A 95 4.18 -0.58 25.98
C LEU A 95 3.99 0.81 26.62
N PRO A 96 4.97 1.31 27.39
CA PRO A 96 4.99 2.68 27.89
C PRO A 96 4.90 3.70 26.74
N PRO A 97 4.29 4.88 26.97
CA PRO A 97 4.18 5.92 25.94
C PRO A 97 5.52 6.32 25.29
N ALA A 98 6.60 6.36 26.07
CA ALA A 98 7.95 6.66 25.57
C ALA A 98 8.48 5.62 24.56
N GLU A 99 8.22 4.33 24.79
CA GLU A 99 8.64 3.26 23.88
C GLU A 99 7.79 3.24 22.61
N ARG A 100 6.49 3.55 22.71
CA ARG A 100 5.63 3.72 21.53
C ARG A 100 6.08 4.88 20.65
N ALA A 101 6.45 6.01 21.27
CA ALA A 101 6.98 7.16 20.55
C ALA A 101 8.24 6.80 19.76
N ARG A 102 9.19 6.08 20.38
CA ARG A 102 10.43 5.63 19.72
C ARG A 102 10.15 4.67 18.56
N ARG A 103 9.22 3.74 18.75
CA ARG A 103 8.81 2.79 17.71
C ARG A 103 8.18 3.48 16.51
N ASP A 104 7.25 4.41 16.75
CA ASP A 104 6.59 5.16 15.69
C ASP A 104 7.55 6.09 14.97
N GLU A 105 8.51 6.69 15.67
CA GLU A 105 9.58 7.46 15.05
C GLU A 105 10.43 6.59 14.10
N LEU A 106 10.87 5.41 14.54
CA LEU A 106 11.67 4.51 13.73
C LEU A 106 10.90 4.04 12.48
N ARG A 107 9.61 3.72 12.63
CA ARG A 107 8.73 3.43 11.50
C ARG A 107 8.61 4.63 10.56
N GLY A 108 8.40 5.82 11.09
CA GLY A 108 8.35 7.05 10.30
C GLY A 108 9.61 7.26 9.46
N ARG A 109 10.79 7.00 10.02
CA ARG A 109 12.07 7.06 9.29
C ARG A 109 12.15 6.02 8.17
N ILE A 110 11.78 4.76 8.45
CA ILE A 110 11.77 3.70 7.43
C ILE A 110 10.85 4.07 6.27
N TRP A 111 9.63 4.51 6.56
CA TRP A 111 8.67 4.92 5.55
C TRP A 111 9.13 6.15 4.76
N LEU A 112 9.85 7.08 5.39
CA LEU A 112 10.46 8.21 4.71
C LEU A 112 11.53 7.74 3.72
N VAL A 113 12.44 6.86 4.15
CA VAL A 113 13.49 6.30 3.28
C VAL A 113 12.87 5.58 2.09
N VAL A 114 11.90 4.69 2.33
CA VAL A 114 11.18 3.98 1.27
C VAL A 114 10.52 4.97 0.30
N GLY A 115 9.83 6.00 0.82
CA GLY A 115 9.20 7.02 0.00
C GLY A 115 10.19 7.80 -0.86
N VAL A 116 11.34 8.20 -0.31
CA VAL A 116 12.40 8.90 -1.05
C VAL A 116 12.99 8.02 -2.14
N VAL A 117 13.30 6.74 -1.84
CA VAL A 117 13.81 5.78 -2.83
C VAL A 117 12.83 5.63 -3.99
N LEU A 118 11.53 5.51 -3.71
CA LEU A 118 10.49 5.43 -4.74
C LEU A 118 10.41 6.73 -5.56
N MET A 119 10.56 7.91 -4.95
CA MET A 119 10.60 9.17 -5.72
C MET A 119 11.81 9.24 -6.66
N VAL A 120 12.97 8.74 -6.24
CA VAL A 120 14.15 8.62 -7.12
C VAL A 120 13.88 7.67 -8.27
N LEU A 121 13.30 6.50 -8.01
CA LEU A 121 12.91 5.53 -9.05
C LEU A 121 11.88 6.11 -10.03
N LEU A 122 10.92 6.89 -9.54
CA LEU A 122 9.97 7.62 -10.37
C LEU A 122 10.69 8.60 -11.30
N LEU A 123 11.62 9.41 -10.77
CA LEU A 123 12.39 10.37 -11.56
C LEU A 123 13.20 9.70 -12.68
N VAL A 124 13.94 8.64 -12.34
CA VAL A 124 14.74 7.88 -13.32
C VAL A 124 13.85 7.25 -14.38
N SER A 125 12.74 6.63 -13.96
CA SER A 125 11.81 5.98 -14.87
C SER A 125 11.08 7.00 -15.77
N ALA A 126 10.68 8.14 -15.22
CA ALA A 126 10.03 9.20 -15.97
C ALA A 126 10.98 9.81 -17.01
N PHE A 127 12.25 10.03 -16.66
CA PHE A 127 13.24 10.56 -17.60
C PHE A 127 13.44 9.61 -18.79
N TYR A 128 13.52 8.30 -18.54
CA TYR A 128 13.58 7.30 -19.60
C TYR A 128 12.30 7.26 -20.44
N PHE A 129 11.15 7.17 -19.78
CA PHE A 129 9.85 7.07 -20.42
C PHE A 129 9.58 8.29 -21.31
N PHE A 130 9.69 9.52 -20.79
CA PHE A 130 9.45 10.73 -21.57
C PHE A 130 10.53 11.00 -22.62
N GLY A 131 11.76 10.53 -22.42
CA GLY A 131 12.82 10.61 -23.44
C GLY A 131 12.56 9.71 -24.66
N LYS A 132 11.84 8.60 -24.47
CA LYS A 132 11.47 7.64 -25.52
C LYS A 132 10.04 7.81 -26.03
N ALA A 133 9.15 8.36 -25.21
CA ALA A 133 7.75 8.57 -25.57
C ALA A 133 7.65 9.62 -26.68
N GLY A 134 7.12 9.20 -27.83
CA GLY A 134 6.97 10.07 -29.01
C GLY A 134 8.08 9.93 -30.05
N GLN A 135 9.08 9.07 -29.82
CA GLN A 135 9.97 8.64 -30.90
C GLN A 135 9.19 7.72 -31.86
N THR A 136 9.22 8.04 -33.15
CA THR A 136 8.73 7.14 -34.19
C THR A 136 9.70 5.97 -34.29
N VAL A 137 9.23 4.78 -33.96
CA VAL A 137 10.00 3.53 -34.10
C VAL A 137 9.55 2.85 -35.40
N GLU A 138 10.48 2.24 -36.13
CA GLU A 138 10.15 1.40 -37.30
C GLU A 138 9.17 0.30 -36.89
N GLU A 139 8.23 -0.02 -37.79
CA GLU A 139 7.08 -0.90 -37.53
C GLU A 139 7.49 -2.32 -37.11
N ASP A 140 8.70 -2.76 -37.48
CA ASP A 140 9.27 -4.07 -37.18
C ASP A 140 10.39 -4.05 -36.11
N ALA A 141 10.60 -2.91 -35.44
CA ALA A 141 11.66 -2.82 -34.43
C ALA A 141 11.29 -3.59 -33.15
N PRO A 142 12.25 -4.29 -32.50
CA PRO A 142 11.99 -5.00 -31.27
C PRO A 142 11.52 -4.06 -30.16
N LEU A 143 10.49 -4.49 -29.42
CA LEU A 143 9.89 -3.71 -28.35
C LEU A 143 10.91 -3.48 -27.23
N ASP A 144 11.22 -2.22 -26.93
CA ASP A 144 12.21 -1.87 -25.89
C ASP A 144 11.70 -2.28 -24.49
N PRO A 145 12.28 -3.32 -23.86
CA PRO A 145 11.79 -3.82 -22.57
C PRO A 145 11.95 -2.78 -21.46
N TRP A 146 12.95 -1.90 -21.58
CA TRP A 146 13.19 -0.82 -20.62
C TRP A 146 12.14 0.27 -20.70
N PHE A 147 11.54 0.49 -21.87
CA PHE A 147 10.42 1.42 -22.02
C PHE A 147 9.19 0.93 -21.24
N GLY A 148 8.84 -0.36 -21.40
CA GLY A 148 7.76 -0.97 -20.62
C GLY A 148 8.06 -0.98 -19.12
N ALA A 149 9.27 -1.37 -18.73
CA ALA A 149 9.70 -1.36 -17.33
C ALA A 149 9.62 0.04 -16.70
N SER A 150 10.04 1.08 -17.43
CA SER A 150 10.00 2.47 -16.96
C SER A 150 8.57 2.95 -16.69
N PHE A 151 7.59 2.54 -17.50
CA PHE A 151 6.19 2.85 -17.25
C PHE A 151 5.68 2.20 -15.95
N PHE A 152 5.89 0.90 -15.77
CA PHE A 152 5.37 0.19 -14.60
C PHE A 152 6.10 0.57 -13.31
N VAL A 153 7.42 0.67 -13.35
CA VAL A 153 8.24 1.09 -12.20
C VAL A 153 7.93 2.53 -11.83
N GLY A 154 7.81 3.42 -12.82
CA GLY A 154 7.40 4.81 -12.61
C GLY A 154 6.02 4.90 -11.98
N PHE A 155 5.02 4.21 -12.53
CA PHE A 155 3.66 4.22 -12.00
C PHE A 155 3.56 3.63 -10.58
N ALA A 156 4.20 2.48 -10.34
CA ALA A 156 4.26 1.88 -9.01
C ALA A 156 4.94 2.82 -8.00
N SER A 157 6.04 3.45 -8.41
CA SER A 157 6.79 4.41 -7.59
C SER A 157 5.97 5.66 -7.26
N LEU A 158 5.16 6.15 -8.20
CA LEU A 158 4.24 7.26 -7.98
C LEU A 158 3.20 6.90 -6.91
N VAL A 159 2.51 5.77 -7.07
CA VAL A 159 1.43 5.34 -6.17
C VAL A 159 1.96 4.97 -4.78
N LEU A 160 2.99 4.13 -4.73
CA LEU A 160 3.57 3.63 -3.48
C LEU A 160 4.40 4.71 -2.78
N GLY A 161 5.13 5.53 -3.52
CA GLY A 161 6.00 6.57 -2.96
C GLY A 161 5.20 7.67 -2.27
N ALA A 162 4.12 8.16 -2.90
CA ALA A 162 3.22 9.12 -2.26
C ALA A 162 2.57 8.55 -1.00
N GLY A 163 2.10 7.29 -1.07
CA GLY A 163 1.58 6.58 0.09
C GLY A 163 2.60 6.42 1.21
N ALA A 164 3.86 6.18 0.86
CA ALA A 164 4.94 6.00 1.82
C ALA A 164 5.32 7.30 2.54
N LEU A 165 5.41 8.40 1.81
CA LEU A 165 5.65 9.73 2.39
C LEU A 165 4.51 10.18 3.30
N ALA A 166 3.26 9.93 2.90
CA ALA A 166 2.09 10.18 3.75
C ALA A 166 2.14 9.32 5.02
N GLY A 167 2.52 8.04 4.90
CA GLY A 167 2.76 7.14 6.03
C GLY A 167 3.82 7.67 6.99
N ALA A 168 4.95 8.14 6.47
CA ALA A 168 6.03 8.73 7.25
C ALA A 168 5.56 9.94 8.08
N SER A 169 4.77 10.83 7.47
CA SER A 169 4.17 11.98 8.14
C SER A 169 3.23 11.56 9.28
N ASN A 170 2.38 10.56 9.04
CA ASN A 170 1.45 10.04 10.04
C ASN A 170 2.18 9.42 11.24
N TYR A 171 3.22 8.63 10.99
CA TYR A 171 4.04 8.06 12.07
C TYR A 171 4.78 9.12 12.88
N ARG A 172 5.29 10.18 12.24
CA ARG A 172 5.91 11.30 12.95
C ARG A 172 4.90 12.04 13.85
N LYS A 173 3.68 12.28 13.36
CA LYS A 173 2.61 12.89 14.17
C LYS A 173 2.20 12.01 15.35
N SER A 174 2.08 10.70 15.13
CA SER A 174 1.79 9.72 16.17
C SER A 174 2.90 9.71 17.24
N ALA A 175 4.17 9.66 16.83
CA ALA A 175 5.30 9.72 17.74
C ALA A 175 5.29 11.00 18.60
N ALA A 176 5.00 12.17 18.00
CA ALA A 176 4.89 13.43 18.74
C ALA A 176 3.76 13.38 19.79
N ALA A 177 2.60 12.82 19.43
CA ALA A 177 1.48 12.67 20.36
C ALA A 177 1.83 11.77 21.56
N TRP A 178 2.56 10.67 21.33
CA TRP A 178 3.01 9.79 22.41
C TRP A 178 4.07 10.42 23.31
N ARG A 179 4.98 11.24 22.77
CA ARG A 179 5.94 12.00 23.59
C ARG A 179 5.26 13.00 24.51
N LEU A 180 4.24 13.70 24.01
CA LEU A 180 3.46 14.63 24.83
C LEU A 180 2.81 13.90 26.01
N ARG A 181 2.23 12.71 25.77
CA ARG A 181 1.65 11.88 26.85
C ARG A 181 2.70 11.38 27.85
N ALA A 182 3.87 10.97 27.36
CA ALA A 182 4.97 10.56 28.24
C ALA A 182 5.45 11.71 29.15
N GLY A 183 5.46 12.94 28.64
CA GLY A 183 5.86 14.13 29.41
C GLY A 183 4.80 14.63 30.40
N THR A 184 3.54 14.23 30.27
CA THR A 184 2.47 14.55 31.23
C THR A 184 2.33 13.51 32.36
N GLU A 185 2.96 12.34 32.22
CA GLU A 185 2.95 11.24 33.21
C GLU A 185 4.20 11.22 34.09
N ALA A 186 5.15 12.15 33.87
CA ALA A 186 6.40 12.33 34.62
C ALA A 186 6.31 13.53 35.56
#